data_AF-A0A520AAN5-F1
#
_entry.id   AF-A0A520AAN5-F1
#
_cell.length_a   1.000
_cell.length_b   1.000
_cell.length_c   1.000
_cell.angle_alpha   90.00
_cell.angle_beta   90.00
_cell.angle_gamma   90.00
#
_symmetry.space_group_name_H-M   'P 1'
#
loop_
_entity.id
_entity.type
_entity.pdbx_description
1 polymer ?
#
loop_
_entity_poly.entity_id
_entity_poly.type
_entity_poly.pdbx_seq_one_letter_code
_entity_poly.pdbx_strand_id
1 'polypeptide(L)' 'MANFILIGLCIFAGIYFRKSGKLPKDAHKGINAWIINIALPAVSFKYLPHITFTSELLLPALSPIIIWCCGWLYI' A
#
# COMPACT_ATOMS: atom_id res chain seq x y z
N MET A 1 -22.25 -7.57 3.66
CA MET A 1 -22.41 -8.40 2.44
C MET A 1 -21.79 -7.77 1.18
N ALA A 2 -21.78 -6.44 1.03
CA ALA A 2 -21.14 -5.77 -0.10
C ALA A 2 -19.63 -6.10 -0.26
N ASN A 3 -18.87 -6.20 0.84
CA ASN A 3 -17.44 -6.52 0.79
C ASN A 3 -17.13 -7.87 0.13
N PHE A 4 -17.94 -8.90 0.38
CA PHE A 4 -17.75 -10.23 -0.23
C PHE A 4 -17.99 -10.21 -1.74
N ILE A 5 -19.02 -9.48 -2.19
CA ILE A 5 -19.31 -9.29 -3.61
C ILE A 5 -18.18 -8.52 -4.28
N LEU A 6 -17.66 -7.47 -3.62
CA LEU A 6 -16.54 -6.67 -4.11
C LEU A 6 -15.25 -7.49 -4.28
N ILE A 7 -14.95 -8.36 -3.29
CA ILE A 7 -13.82 -9.29 -3.37
C ILE A 7 -13.97 -10.21 -4.57
N GLY A 8 -15.14 -10.83 -4.74
CA GLY A 8 -15.43 -11.70 -5.89
C GLY A 8 -15.24 -10.96 -7.22
N LEU A 9 -15.80 -9.76 -7.34
CA LEU A 9 -15.67 -8.93 -8.54
C LEU A 9 -14.20 -8.57 -8.85
N CYS A 10 -13.43 -8.17 -7.84
CA CYS A 10 -12.01 -7.85 -7.99
C CYS A 10 -11.18 -9.05 -8.46
N ILE A 11 -11.46 -10.25 -7.94
CA ILE A 11 -10.78 -11.48 -8.35
C ILE A 11 -11.12 -11.81 -9.81
N PHE A 12 -12.40 -11.78 -10.18
CA PHE A 12 -12.82 -12.04 -11.56
C PHE A 12 -12.24 -11.03 -12.55
N ALA A 13 -12.24 -9.74 -12.20
CA ALA A 13 -11.61 -8.70 -13.01
C ALA A 13 -10.11 -8.97 -13.19
N GLY A 14 -9.40 -9.33 -12.11
CA GLY A 14 -7.97 -9.68 -12.18
C GLY A 14 -7.69 -10.86 -13.11
N ILE A 15 -8.50 -11.92 -13.04
CA ILE A 15 -8.39 -13.09 -13.94
C ILE A 15 -8.67 -12.69 -15.40
N TYR A 16 -9.71 -11.89 -15.63
CA TYR A 16 -10.06 -11.40 -16.96
C TYR A 16 -8.94 -10.58 -17.59
N PHE A 17 -8.37 -9.62 -16.84
CA PHE A 17 -7.25 -8.80 -17.29
C PHE A 17 -5.99 -9.63 -17.57
N ARG A 18 -5.70 -10.64 -16.73
CA ARG A 18 -4.60 -11.58 -16.98
C ARG A 18 -4.81 -12.40 -18.25
N LYS A 19 -6.04 -12.87 -18.51
CA LYS A 19 -6.36 -13.68 -19.71
C LYS A 19 -6.41 -12.85 -20.99
N SER A 20 -6.74 -11.56 -20.89
CA SER A 20 -6.84 -10.66 -22.04
C SER A 20 -5.49 -10.33 -22.67
N GLY A 21 -4.35 -10.55 -21.98
CA GLY A 21 -3.00 -10.35 -22.53
C GLY A 21 -2.65 -8.90 -22.91
N LYS A 22 -3.56 -7.95 -22.67
CA LYS A 22 -3.38 -6.50 -22.94
C LYS A 22 -2.41 -5.83 -21.99
N LEU A 23 -2.06 -6.48 -20.88
CA LEU A 23 -1.07 -6.00 -19.93
C LEU A 23 0.30 -6.57 -20.31
N PRO A 24 1.34 -5.72 -20.44
CA PRO A 24 2.69 -6.20 -20.66
C PRO A 24 3.14 -7.10 -19.52
N LYS A 25 4.04 -8.06 -19.80
CA LYS A 25 4.54 -9.04 -18.82
C LYS A 25 5.09 -8.38 -17.54
N ASP A 26 5.62 -7.16 -17.66
CA ASP A 26 6.17 -6.35 -16.57
C ASP A 26 5.22 -5.27 -16.03
N ALA A 27 3.93 -5.32 -16.37
CA ALA A 27 2.94 -4.35 -15.88
C ALA A 27 2.94 -4.22 -14.35
N HIS A 28 3.13 -5.34 -13.65
CA HIS A 28 3.24 -5.35 -12.18
C HIS A 28 4.42 -4.51 -11.68
N LYS A 29 5.55 -4.48 -12.39
CA LYS A 29 6.73 -3.68 -12.01
C LYS A 29 6.45 -2.19 -12.16
N GLY A 30 5.82 -1.78 -13.27
CA GLY A 30 5.43 -0.39 -13.50
C GLY A 30 4.38 0.11 -12.51
N ILE A 31 3.35 -0.70 -12.27
CA ILE A 31 2.31 -0.38 -11.28
C ILE A 31 2.91 -0.29 -9.88
N ASN A 32 3.74 -1.24 -9.48
CA ASN A 32 4.34 -1.22 -8.14
C ASN A 32 5.30 -0.03 -7.95
N ALA A 33 6.10 0.31 -8.97
CA ALA A 33 6.95 1.49 -8.94
C ALA A 33 6.13 2.78 -8.78
N TRP A 34 5.03 2.91 -9.52
CA TRP A 34 4.11 4.04 -9.37
C TRP A 34 3.43 4.07 -8.00
N ILE A 35 2.98 2.92 -7.48
CA ILE A 35 2.35 2.83 -6.16
C ILE A 35 3.32 3.30 -5.07
N ILE A 36 4.54 2.76 -5.05
CA ILE A 36 5.52 3.03 -3.99
C ILE A 36 6.00 4.49 -4.05
N ASN A 37 6.33 4.99 -5.24
CA ASN A 37 7.00 6.28 -5.38
C ASN A 37 6.03 7.47 -5.50
N ILE A 38 4.81 7.25 -5.99
CA ILE A 38 3.86 8.35 -6.29
C ILE A 38 2.59 8.19 -5.47
N ALA A 39 1.91 7.05 -5.56
CA ALA A 39 0.59 6.91 -4.96
C ALA A 39 0.62 6.93 -3.43
N LEU A 40 1.51 6.16 -2.80
CA LEU A 40 1.64 6.11 -1.34
C LEU A 40 1.98 7.50 -0.76
N PRO A 41 3.01 8.22 -1.25
CA PRO A 41 3.28 9.58 -0.79
C PRO A 41 2.10 10.54 -1.00
N ALA A 42 1.46 10.53 -2.18
CA ALA A 42 0.34 11.41 -2.48
C ALA A 42 -0.85 11.18 -1.55
N VAL A 43 -1.15 9.90 -1.26
CA VAL A 43 -2.19 9.51 -0.31
C VAL A 43 -1.82 9.95 1.10
N SER A 44 -0.57 9.75 1.53
CA SER A 44 -0.09 10.24 2.83
C SER A 44 -0.29 11.74 2.97
N PHE A 45 0.05 12.54 1.95
CA PHE A 45 -0.19 14.00 1.97
C PHE A 45 -1.68 14.37 1.98
N LYS A 46 -2.54 13.62 1.29
CA LYS A 46 -3.99 13.85 1.29
C LYS A 46 -4.61 13.64 2.68
N TYR A 47 -4.16 12.61 3.40
CA TYR A 47 -4.68 12.29 4.73
C TYR A 47 -3.97 13.04 5.85
N LEU A 48 -2.74 13.53 5.63
CA LEU A 48 -1.95 14.31 6.59
C LEU A 48 -2.75 15.43 7.30
N PRO A 49 -3.49 16.32 6.61
CA PRO A 49 -4.21 17.41 7.27
C PRO A 49 -5.45 16.94 8.05
N HIS A 50 -5.91 15.70 7.83
CA HIS A 50 -7.07 15.12 8.53
C HIS A 50 -6.64 14.28 9.75
N ILE A 51 -5.34 14.26 10.06
CA ILE A 51 -4.82 13.50 11.20
C ILE A 51 -5.22 14.19 12.50
N THR A 52 -5.91 13.45 13.36
CA THR A 52 -6.12 13.81 14.76
C THR A 52 -4.92 13.33 15.59
N PHE A 53 -4.33 14.21 16.38
CA PHE A 53 -3.26 13.84 17.30
C PHE A 53 -3.85 12.97 18.43
N THR A 54 -3.63 11.66 18.34
CA THR A 54 -4.02 10.67 19.34
C THR A 54 -2.79 9.86 19.76
N SER A 55 -2.82 9.27 20.96
CA SER A 55 -1.76 8.38 21.45
C SER A 55 -1.55 7.14 20.57
N GLU A 56 -2.52 6.78 19.74
CA GLU A 56 -2.36 5.70 18.74
C GLU A 56 -1.35 6.05 17.64
N LEU A 57 -1.10 7.35 17.40
CA LEU A 57 -0.16 7.84 16.40
C LEU A 57 1.31 7.75 16.86
N LEU A 58 1.54 7.54 18.16
CA LEU A 58 2.89 7.41 18.73
C LEU A 58 3.63 6.19 18.14
N LEU A 59 2.93 5.06 17.98
CA LEU A 59 3.50 3.83 17.44
C LEU A 59 3.97 4.01 15.99
N PRO A 60 3.12 4.46 15.03
CA PRO A 60 3.56 4.78 13.67
C PRO A 60 4.69 5.80 13.62
N ALA A 61 4.63 6.87 14.43
CA ALA A 61 5.64 7.93 14.44
C ALA A 61 7.02 7.44 14.93
N LEU A 62 7.05 6.56 15.93
CA LEU A 62 8.28 5.98 16.48
C LEU A 62 8.76 4.75 15.70
N SER A 63 7.91 4.16 14.86
CA SER A 63 8.22 2.92 14.13
C SER A 63 9.56 2.95 13.37
N PRO A 64 9.96 4.04 12.67
CA PRO A 64 11.24 4.05 11.96
C PRO A 64 12.44 3.97 12.92
N ILE A 65 12.35 4.64 14.08
CA ILE A 65 13.39 4.65 15.11
C ILE A 65 13.49 3.28 15.77
N ILE A 66 12.35 2.66 16.09
CA ILE A 66 12.30 1.32 16.68
C ILE A 66 12.93 0.29 15.74
N ILE A 67 12.55 0.31 14.46
CA ILE A 67 13.10 -0.61 13.45
C ILE A 67 14.61 -0.38 13.28
N TRP A 68 15.05 0.88 13.26
CA TRP A 68 16.47 1.22 13.19
C TRP A 68 17.25 0.70 14.41
N CYS A 69 16.78 0.96 15.64
CA CYS A 69 17.38 0.44 16.87
C CYS A 69 17.39 -1.09 16.92
N CYS A 70 16.31 -1.75 16.52
CA CYS A 70 16.26 -3.21 16.43
C CYS A 70 17.25 -3.77 15.40
N GLY A 71 17.47 -3.07 14.28
CA GLY A 71 18.49 -3.44 13.30
C GLY A 71 19.90 -3.43 13.87
N TRP A 72 20.21 -2.51 14.79
CA TRP A 72 21.48 -2.47 15.51
C TRP A 72 21.67 -3.62 16.50
N LEU A 73 20.60 -4.17 17.07
CA LEU A 73 20.68 -5.33 17.97
C LEU A 73 20.95 -6.65 17.23
N TYR A 74 20.73 -6.68 15.92
CA TYR A 74 21.01 -7.84 15.07
C TYR A 74 22.46 -7.86 14.55
N ILE A 75 23.17 -6.72 14.61
CA ILE A 75 24.59 -6.58 14.25
C ILE A 75 25.48 -6.88 15.47
#